data_AF-A0A1C5IPJ7-F1
#
_entry.id   AF-A0A1C5IPJ7-F1
#
_cell.length_a   1.000
_cell.length_b   1.000
_cell.length_c   1.000
_cell.angle_alpha   90.00
_cell.angle_beta   90.00
_cell.angle_gamma   90.00
#
_symmetry.space_group_name_H-M   'P 1'
#
loop_
_entity.id
_entity.type
_entity.pdbx_description
1 polymer ?
#
loop_
_entity_poly.entity_id
_entity_poly.type
_entity_poly.pdbx_seq_one_letter_code
_entity_poly.pdbx_strand_id
1 'polypeptide(L)' 'MGDREKLHDLRQQAHDAGIEGNSKMTEEQLREALRKVGKGEQPQMAKHEAKR' A
#
# COMPACT_ATOMS: atom_id res chain seq x y z
N MET A 1 -16.84 14.06 9.97
CA MET A 1 -16.68 12.80 9.20
C MET A 1 -15.65 13.11 8.13
N GLY A 2 -14.38 12.70 8.26
CA GLY A 2 -13.34 13.21 7.35
C GLY A 2 -12.08 12.37 7.21
N ASP A 3 -11.66 11.64 8.26
CA ASP A 3 -10.36 10.95 8.25
C ASP A 3 -10.48 9.42 8.20
N ARG A 4 -11.58 8.84 8.73
CA ARG A 4 -11.81 7.39 8.65
C ARG A 4 -12.17 6.91 7.26
N GLU A 5 -12.93 7.71 6.50
CA GLU A 5 -13.32 7.38 5.12
C GLU A 5 -12.10 7.42 4.19
N LYS A 6 -11.26 8.47 4.31
CA LYS A 6 -10.00 8.57 3.56
C LYS A 6 -9.07 7.39 3.81
N LEU A 7 -8.95 6.93 5.06
CA LEU A 7 -8.12 5.78 5.39
C LEU A 7 -8.68 4.48 4.77
N HIS A 8 -10.00 4.34 4.70
CA HIS A 8 -10.62 3.21 4.02
C HIS A 8 -10.33 3.21 2.51
N ASP A 9 -10.49 4.36 1.85
CA ASP A 9 -10.20 4.50 0.43
C ASP A 9 -8.73 4.25 0.10
N LEU A 10 -7.81 4.72 0.95
CA LEU A 10 -6.38 4.47 0.79
C LEU A 10 -6.04 2.99 0.93
N ARG A 11 -6.72 2.26 1.82
CA ARG A 11 -6.54 0.80 1.94
C ARG A 11 -7.05 0.07 0.71
N GLN A 12 -8.18 0.50 0.16
CA GLN A 12 -8.72 -0.09 -1.06
C GLN A 12 -7.76 0.11 -2.23
N GLN A 13 -7.29 1.34 -2.44
CA GLN A 13 -6.29 1.66 -3.47
C GLN A 13 -5.01 0.85 -3.26
N ALA A 14 -4.56 0.69 -2.02
CA ALA A 14 -3.37 -0.08 -1.71
C ALA A 14 -3.57 -1.58 -1.99
N HIS A 15 -4.76 -2.12 -1.74
CA HIS A 15 -5.10 -3.50 -2.09
C HIS A 15 -5.10 -3.71 -3.61
N ASP A 16 -5.72 -2.80 -4.36
CA ASP A 16 -5.77 -2.85 -5.83
C ASP A 16 -4.38 -2.71 -6.44
N ALA A 17 -3.51 -1.93 -5.79
CA ALA A 17 -2.10 -1.79 -6.11
C ALA A 17 -1.23 -3.00 -5.69
N GLY A 18 -1.80 -4.04 -5.07
CA GLY A 18 -1.05 -5.22 -4.62
C GLY A 18 -0.18 -5.00 -3.37
N ILE A 19 -0.39 -3.91 -2.63
CA ILE A 19 0.30 -3.64 -1.36
C ILE A 19 -0.36 -4.49 -0.26
N GLU A 20 0.29 -5.60 0.04
CA GLU A 20 -0.09 -6.47 1.15
C GLU A 20 0.15 -5.80 2.51
N GLY A 21 -0.68 -6.13 3.50
CA GLY A 21 -0.56 -5.56 4.85
C GLY A 21 -1.14 -4.14 5.01
N ASN A 22 -1.77 -3.59 3.96
CA ASN A 22 -2.41 -2.26 3.98
C ASN A 22 -3.41 -2.06 5.14
N SER A 23 -4.04 -3.13 5.62
CA SER A 23 -5.03 -3.10 6.70
C SER A 23 -4.44 -2.67 8.05
N LYS A 24 -3.12 -2.83 8.22
CA LYS A 24 -2.37 -2.43 9.42
C LYS A 24 -1.63 -1.10 9.25
N MET A 25 -1.63 -0.52 8.05
CA MET A 25 -0.89 0.72 7.76
C MET A 25 -1.71 1.96 8.12
N THR A 26 -1.00 3.01 8.56
CA THR A 26 -1.58 4.34 8.75
C THR A 26 -1.80 5.03 7.40
N GLU A 27 -2.55 6.13 7.39
CA GLU A 27 -2.79 6.91 6.18
C GLU A 27 -1.49 7.38 5.52
N GLU A 28 -0.51 7.81 6.31
CA GLU A 28 0.78 8.26 5.81
C GLU A 28 1.57 7.12 5.15
N GLN A 29 1.58 5.95 5.79
CA GLN A 29 2.22 4.75 5.26
C GLN A 29 1.57 4.26 3.97
N LEU A 30 0.24 4.30 3.88
CA LEU A 30 -0.50 3.95 2.67
C LEU A 30 -0.20 4.92 1.52
N ARG A 31 -0.18 6.23 1.79
CA ARG A 31 0.17 7.25 0.79
C ARG A 31 1.58 7.06 0.26
N GLU A 32 2.54 6.74 1.13
CA GLU A 32 3.91 6.47 0.71
C GLU A 32 4.01 5.19 -0.12
N ALA A 33 3.39 4.10 0.32
CA ALA A 33 3.38 2.83 -0.40
C ALA A 33 2.73 2.98 -1.79
N LEU A 34 1.60 3.70 -1.89
CA LEU A 34 0.95 4.02 -3.15
C LEU A 34 1.84 4.87 -4.06
N ARG A 35 2.61 5.84 -3.53
CA ARG A 35 3.59 6.60 -4.33
C ARG A 35 4.70 5.72 -4.89
N LYS A 36 5.19 4.74 -4.13
CA LYS A 36 6.22 3.82 -4.60
C LYS A 36 5.69 2.94 -5.74
N VAL A 37 4.51 2.35 -5.56
CA VAL A 37 3.86 1.57 -6.63
C VAL A 37 3.58 2.42 -7.87
N GLY A 38 3.05 3.64 -7.71
CA GLY A 38 2.77 4.56 -8.82
C GLY A 38 4.01 5.02 -9.59
N LYS A 39 5.22 4.91 -9.01
CA LYS A 39 6.50 5.18 -9.68
C LYS A 39 7.05 3.97 -10.45
N GLY A 40 6.33 2.86 -10.51
CA GLY A 40 6.75 1.63 -11.19
C GLY A 40 7.58 0.68 -10.30
N GLU A 41 7.65 0.96 -9.00
CA GLU A 41 8.24 0.04 -8.02
C GLU A 41 7.27 -1.13 -7.85
N GLN A 42 7.63 -2.30 -8.39
CA GLN A 42 6.74 -3.45 -8.42
C GLN A 42 6.40 -3.91 -6.99
N PRO A 43 5.12 -3.86 -6.57
CA PRO A 43 4.69 -4.22 -5.21
C PRO A 43 4.99 -5.69 -4.85
N GLN A 44 5.31 -6.52 -5.83
CA GLN A 44 5.63 -7.93 -5.68
C GLN A 44 7.12 -8.24 -5.49
N MET A 45 8.04 -7.29 -5.68
CA MET A 45 9.49 -7.55 -5.56
C MET A 45 9.93 -7.87 -4.12
N ALA A 46 9.13 -7.52 -3.11
CA ALA A 46 9.45 -7.80 -1.70
C ALA A 46 9.28 -9.28 -1.29
N LYS A 47 8.76 -10.17 -2.14
CA LYS A 47 8.58 -11.59 -1.80
C LYS A 47 9.64 -12.53 -2.38
N HIS A 48 10.47 -12.12 -3.34
CA HIS A 48 11.34 -13.06 -4.04
C HIS A 48 12.83 -13.04 -3.63
N GLU A 49 13.28 -12.04 -2.87
CA GLU A 49 14.66 -12.01 -2.32
C GLU A 49 14.81 -12.69 -0.96
N ALA A 50 13.73 -13.09 -0.29
CA ALA A 50 13.77 -13.75 1.02
C ALA A 50 13.86 -15.29 0.95
N LYS A 51 14.14 -15.87 -0.23
CA LYS A 51 14.24 -17.33 -0.39
C LYS A 51 15.32 -17.79 -1.37
N ARG A 52 16.53 -17.24 -1.21
CA ARG A 52 17.77 -17.94 -1.56
C ARG A 52 18.62 -18.13 -0.33
#